data_AF-A0A2A2DZA3-F1
#
_entry.id   AF-A0A2A2DZA3-F1
#
_cell.length_a   1.000
_cell.length_b   1.000
_cell.length_c   1.000
_cell.angle_alpha   90.00
_cell.angle_beta   90.00
_cell.angle_gamma   90.00
#
_symmetry.space_group_name_H-M   'P 1'
#
loop_
_entity.id
_entity.type
_entity.pdbx_description
1 polymer ?
#
loop_
_entity_poly.entity_id
_entity_poly.type
_entity_poly.pdbx_seq_one_letter_code
_entity_poly.pdbx_strand_id
1 'polypeptide(L)'
;MSKLSALIAEARTGLSIQESISETSWEAIATRCRDEEIADIRERIEALKLELASVEEWDGDAQDEINVAISKFSYLLKLASANA
;
A
#
# COMPACT_ATOMS: atom_id res chain seq x y z
N MET A 1 13.38 3.26 -7.09
CA MET A 1 12.36 3.43 -6.05
C MET A 1 11.45 4.57 -6.47
N SER A 2 10.13 4.37 -6.48
CA SER A 2 9.19 5.45 -6.75
C SER A 2 9.06 6.40 -5.55
N LYS A 3 8.50 7.59 -5.76
CA LYS A 3 8.25 8.56 -4.70
C LYS A 3 7.30 8.01 -3.63
N LEU A 4 6.28 7.25 -4.03
CA LEU A 4 5.41 6.53 -3.09
C LEU A 4 6.17 5.58 -2.16
N SER A 5 7.12 4.81 -2.69
CA SER A 5 7.95 3.93 -1.86
C SER A 5 8.79 4.71 -0.84
N ALA A 6 9.29 5.89 -1.22
CA ALA A 6 10.02 6.76 -0.30
C ALA A 6 9.11 7.29 0.82
N LEU A 7 7.89 7.74 0.48
CA LEU A 7 6.89 8.19 1.47
C LEU A 7 6.52 7.10 2.47
N ILE A 8 6.32 5.87 1.99
CA ILE A 8 6.01 4.72 2.85
C ILE A 8 7.22 4.35 3.72
N ALA A 9 8.44 4.39 3.18
CA ALA A 9 9.66 4.13 3.95
C ALA A 9 9.88 5.20 5.05
N GLU A 10 9.65 6.47 4.73
CA GLU A 10 9.66 7.58 5.71
C GLU A 10 8.64 7.30 6.84
N ALA A 11 7.40 6.95 6.49
CA ALA A 11 6.35 6.67 7.48
C ALA A 11 6.60 5.41 8.34
N ARG A 12 7.43 4.49 7.85
CA ARG A 12 7.89 3.32 8.63
C ARG A 12 9.14 3.60 9.48
N THR A 13 9.79 4.73 9.28
CA THR A 13 11.02 5.04 10.00
C THR A 13 10.72 5.18 11.49
N GLY A 14 11.34 4.34 12.31
CA GLY A 14 11.11 4.30 13.76
C GLY A 14 10.00 3.34 14.21
N LEU A 15 9.30 2.68 13.30
CA LEU A 15 8.40 1.57 13.62
C LEU A 15 9.18 0.26 13.71
N SER A 16 8.83 -0.58 14.68
CA SER A 16 9.26 -1.98 14.73
C SER A 16 8.74 -2.74 13.51
N ILE A 17 9.35 -3.89 13.20
CA ILE A 17 8.96 -4.74 12.05
C ILE A 17 7.50 -5.19 12.16
N GLN A 18 7.00 -5.36 13.40
CA GLN A 18 5.63 -5.77 13.69
C GLN A 18 4.64 -4.59 13.76
N GLU A 19 5.14 -3.35 13.78
CA GLU A 19 4.29 -2.16 13.88
C GLU A 19 3.82 -1.70 12.50
N SER A 20 2.50 -1.58 12.35
CA SER A 20 1.89 -1.08 11.14
C SER A 20 1.87 0.45 11.11
N ILE A 21 1.97 1.04 9.91
CA ILE A 21 1.77 2.47 9.70
C ILE A 21 0.36 2.85 10.16
N SER A 22 0.26 3.84 11.05
CA SER A 22 -1.01 4.34 11.57
C SER A 22 -1.87 5.01 10.50
N GLU A 23 -3.18 5.05 10.70
CA GLU A 23 -4.13 5.69 9.77
C GLU A 23 -3.77 7.16 9.51
N THR A 24 -3.44 7.91 10.56
CA THR A 24 -3.00 9.32 10.43
C THR A 24 -1.76 9.48 9.55
N SER A 25 -0.84 8.50 9.59
CA SER A 25 0.34 8.52 8.72
C SER A 25 -0.03 8.22 7.27
N TRP A 26 -0.97 7.29 7.03
CA TRP A 26 -1.51 7.06 5.69
C TRP A 26 -2.24 8.27 5.13
N GLU A 27 -3.01 8.98 5.94
CA GLU A 27 -3.65 10.25 5.56
C GLU A 27 -2.60 11.30 5.19
N ALA A 28 -1.54 11.44 5.98
CA ALA A 28 -0.44 12.36 5.67
C ALA A 28 0.24 12.01 4.34
N ILE A 29 0.48 10.73 4.06
CA ILE A 29 0.99 10.26 2.76
C ILE A 29 0.01 10.63 1.64
N ALA A 30 -1.29 10.40 1.83
CA ALA A 30 -2.33 10.66 0.84
C ALA A 30 -2.34 12.14 0.38
N THR A 31 -2.12 13.09 1.29
CA THR A 31 -2.04 14.53 0.92
C THR A 31 -0.88 14.88 -0.01
N ARG A 32 0.17 14.05 0.00
CA ARG A 32 1.40 14.22 -0.81
C ARG A 32 1.31 13.47 -2.14
N CYS A 33 0.33 12.60 -2.31
CA CYS A 33 0.08 11.89 -3.56
C CYS A 33 -0.55 12.82 -4.60
N ARG A 34 -0.14 12.64 -5.85
CA ARG A 34 -0.72 13.24 -7.06
C ARG A 34 -0.97 12.11 -8.07
N ASP A 35 -1.30 12.47 -9.30
CA ASP A 35 -1.67 11.52 -10.36
C ASP A 35 -0.63 10.40 -10.57
N GLU A 36 0.67 10.73 -10.50
CA GLU A 36 1.75 9.74 -10.62
C GLU A 36 1.74 8.72 -9.48
N GLU A 37 1.61 9.17 -8.23
CA GLU A 37 1.51 8.25 -7.08
C GLU A 37 0.20 7.47 -7.09
N ILE A 38 -0.91 8.07 -7.53
CA ILE A 38 -2.20 7.38 -7.68
C ILE A 38 -2.10 6.25 -8.71
N ALA A 39 -1.40 6.50 -9.83
CA ALA A 39 -1.14 5.48 -10.83
C ALA A 39 -0.25 4.34 -10.27
N ASP A 40 0.82 4.67 -9.55
CA ASP A 40 1.70 3.69 -8.88
C ASP A 40 0.92 2.85 -7.85
N ILE A 41 0.06 3.47 -7.03
CA ILE A 41 -0.79 2.73 -6.08
C ILE A 41 -1.69 1.73 -6.82
N ARG A 42 -2.31 2.13 -7.93
CA ARG A 42 -3.16 1.25 -8.74
C ARG A 42 -2.37 0.08 -9.33
N GLU A 43 -1.20 0.36 -9.90
CA GLU A 43 -0.32 -0.67 -10.47
C GLU A 43 0.07 -1.71 -9.41
N ARG A 44 0.42 -1.28 -8.20
CA ARG A 44 0.75 -2.20 -7.09
C ARG A 44 -0.43 -3.07 -6.67
N ILE A 45 -1.63 -2.48 -6.58
CA ILE A 45 -2.83 -3.25 -6.24
C ILE A 45 -3.07 -4.34 -7.29
N GLU A 46 -2.95 -4.02 -8.58
CA GLU A 46 -3.14 -4.99 -9.65
C GLU A 46 -2.04 -6.05 -9.67
N ALA A 47 -0.78 -5.69 -9.41
CA ALA A 47 0.32 -6.65 -9.28
C ALA A 47 0.07 -7.67 -8.14
N LEU A 48 -0.38 -7.19 -6.97
CA LEU A 48 -0.70 -8.05 -5.83
C LEU A 48 -1.90 -8.96 -6.09
N LYS A 49 -2.92 -8.46 -6.79
CA LYS A 49 -4.06 -9.30 -7.22
C LYS A 49 -3.65 -10.37 -8.24
N LEU A 50 -2.74 -10.02 -9.15
CA LEU A 50 -2.19 -10.97 -10.12
C LEU A 50 -1.38 -12.06 -9.41
N GLU A 51 -0.58 -11.68 -8.42
CA GLU A 51 0.16 -12.62 -7.57
C GLU A 51 -0.81 -13.58 -6.84
N LEU A 52 -1.85 -13.04 -6.18
CA LEU A 52 -2.91 -13.83 -5.55
C LEU A 52 -3.56 -14.85 -6.50
N ALA A 53 -3.82 -14.44 -7.74
CA ALA A 53 -4.45 -15.29 -8.74
C ALA A 53 -3.49 -16.31 -9.39
N SER A 54 -2.17 -16.06 -9.30
CA SER A 54 -1.15 -16.90 -9.95
C SER A 54 -0.75 -18.14 -9.14
N VAL A 55 -1.02 -18.13 -7.83
CA VAL A 55 -0.67 -19.22 -6.92
C VAL A 55 -1.88 -20.12 -6.72
N GLU A 56 -1.72 -21.40 -7.04
CA GLU A 56 -2.79 -22.41 -7.01
C GLU A 56 -3.14 -22.88 -5.59
N GLU A 57 -2.16 -22.95 -4.68
CA GLU A 57 -2.34 -23.35 -3.29
C GLU A 57 -1.57 -22.40 -2.37
N TRP A 58 -2.31 -21.72 -1.49
CA TRP A 58 -1.75 -20.79 -0.51
C TRP A 58 -1.56 -21.48 0.85
N ASP A 59 -0.46 -21.16 1.52
CA ASP A 59 -0.18 -21.57 2.90
C ASP A 59 -0.99 -20.79 3.96
N GLY A 60 -1.78 -19.80 3.52
CA GLY A 60 -2.63 -18.94 4.35
C GLY A 60 -1.91 -17.67 4.82
N ASP A 61 -0.72 -17.80 5.40
CA ASP A 61 0.02 -16.67 5.97
C ASP A 61 0.44 -15.67 4.88
N ALA A 62 1.02 -16.14 3.78
CA ALA A 62 1.42 -15.24 2.69
C ALA A 62 0.21 -14.60 1.98
N GLN A 63 -0.90 -15.35 1.89
CA GLN A 63 -2.14 -14.85 1.32
C GLN A 63 -2.73 -13.71 2.16
N ASP A 64 -2.71 -13.86 3.48
CA ASP A 64 -3.18 -12.85 4.42
C ASP A 64 -2.31 -11.60 4.37
N GLU A 65 -0.98 -11.73 4.28
CA GLU A 65 -0.08 -10.58 4.11
C GLU A 65 -0.38 -9.80 2.82
N ILE A 66 -0.60 -10.49 1.70
CA ILE A 66 -0.96 -9.84 0.44
C ILE A 66 -2.32 -9.15 0.54
N ASN A 67 -3.32 -9.80 1.15
CA ASN A 67 -4.63 -9.20 1.38
C ASN A 67 -4.56 -7.95 2.26
N VAL A 68 -3.73 -7.96 3.31
CA VAL A 68 -3.47 -6.80 4.15
C VAL A 68 -2.81 -5.68 3.34
N ALA A 69 -1.81 -5.99 2.51
CA ALA A 69 -1.17 -5.02 1.63
C ALA A 69 -2.16 -4.38 0.65
N ILE A 70 -2.99 -5.19 -0.02
CA ILE A 70 -4.05 -4.71 -0.92
C ILE A 70 -5.03 -3.78 -0.18
N SER A 71 -5.43 -4.15 1.03
CA SER A 71 -6.36 -3.36 1.85
C SER A 71 -5.76 -1.99 2.21
N LYS A 72 -4.48 -1.94 2.60
CA LYS A 72 -3.78 -0.69 2.92
C LYS A 72 -3.57 0.19 1.69
N PHE A 73 -3.17 -0.38 0.56
CA PHE A 73 -3.05 0.38 -0.69
C PHE A 73 -4.40 0.89 -1.20
N SER A 74 -5.47 0.10 -1.07
CA SER A 74 -6.83 0.52 -1.44
C SER A 74 -7.33 1.67 -0.56
N TYR A 75 -7.02 1.63 0.74
CA TYR A 75 -7.29 2.73 1.66
C TYR A 75 -6.54 4.00 1.27
N LEU A 76 -5.22 3.89 1.01
CA LEU A 76 -4.43 5.02 0.53
C LEU A 76 -4.95 5.58 -0.80
N LEU A 77 -5.33 4.72 -1.75
CA LEU A 77 -5.89 5.13 -3.04
C LEU A 77 -7.15 5.95 -2.86
N LYS A 78 -8.05 5.50 -1.97
CA LYS A 78 -9.30 6.20 -1.66
C LYS A 78 -9.03 7.58 -1.09
N LEU A 79 -8.10 7.70 -0.13
CA LEU A 79 -7.72 8.98 0.46
C LEU A 79 -7.05 9.90 -0.56
N ALA A 80 -6.09 9.40 -1.33
CA ALA A 80 -5.36 10.18 -2.32
C ALA A 80 -6.30 10.68 -3.43
N SER A 81 -7.23 9.85 -3.89
CA SER A 81 -8.21 10.24 -4.92
C SER A 81 -9.25 11.23 -4.42
N ALA A 82 -9.54 11.26 -3.11
CA ALA A 82 -10.42 12.26 -2.51
C ALA A 82 -9.75 13.63 -2.34
N ASN A 83 -8.40 13.65 -2.33
CA ASN A 83 -7.58 14.85 -2.14
C ASN A 83 -6.97 15.39 -3.45
N ALA A 84 -7.17 14.70 -4.58
CA ALA A 84 -6.61 15.02 -5.88
C ALA A 84 -7.41 16.10 -6.63
#